data_AF-A0A9P7EJF9-F1
#
_entry.id   AF-A0A9P7EJF9-F1
#
_cell.length_a   1.000
_cell.length_b   1.000
_cell.length_c   1.000
_cell.angle_alpha   90.00
_cell.angle_beta   90.00
_cell.angle_gamma   90.00
#
_symmetry.space_group_name_H-M   'P 1'
#
loop_
_entity.id
_entity.type
_entity.pdbx_description
1 polymer ?
#
loop_
_entity_poly.entity_id
_entity_poly.type
_entity_poly.pdbx_seq_one_letter_code
_entity_poly.pdbx_strand_id
1 'polypeptide(L)'
;MEPVTQLSFPFGDLPVELALLILKYAAEPSFSQIEPYKSTNPYACALTLCLVSKEVRKTVLPEILHTVLLPQLHNVTAFMDTLRMQQAYAQQDHQFKCDYTKYIRRMWMGQFRGSLPGLSLDGFGPIHTGQDLSPLAPILLAAPCIAVDFENLGLLSGCLFHAWKSRTNNHEGSPALYSPKTLMVTGSEFMTRQWSSFTKTVHGAVFLASISHVISITFTISDNIRHARHLCHSGNGSKVYHKLPDWMAQAPLSSLQTFSLPIPHSAHPLVECEVSGKDMKVELLTFSVSKLSSPPRTLKGIRMIEQMTRSPSNHGPLAVSNPSCIPCQDWLKAWACGLGS
;
A
#
# COMPACT_ATOMS: atom_id res chain seq x y z
N MET A 1 -43.67 23.61 -22.90
CA MET A 1 -42.74 22.66 -22.26
C MET A 1 -42.78 21.40 -23.10
N GLU A 2 -41.77 21.20 -23.94
CA GLU A 2 -41.64 19.93 -24.66
C GLU A 2 -41.24 18.82 -23.68
N PRO A 3 -41.82 17.62 -23.79
CA PRO A 3 -41.42 16.50 -22.97
C PRO A 3 -39.99 16.11 -23.34
N VAL A 4 -39.08 16.15 -22.37
CA VAL A 4 -37.75 15.55 -22.49
C VAL A 4 -37.98 14.05 -22.66
N THR A 5 -37.95 13.57 -23.90
CA THR A 5 -37.93 12.14 -24.20
C THR A 5 -36.67 11.56 -23.57
N GLN A 6 -36.87 10.82 -22.48
CA GLN A 6 -35.82 10.09 -21.79
C GLN A 6 -35.26 9.05 -22.77
N LEU A 7 -34.14 9.37 -23.43
CA LEU A 7 -33.42 8.44 -24.29
C LEU A 7 -32.85 7.33 -23.39
N SER A 8 -33.58 6.23 -23.25
CA SER A 8 -33.08 5.04 -22.56
C SER A 8 -32.19 4.25 -23.53
N PHE A 9 -30.91 4.17 -23.22
CA PHE A 9 -30.00 3.29 -23.94
C PHE A 9 -30.32 1.82 -23.60
N PRO A 10 -30.68 0.96 -24.58
CA PRO A 10 -31.07 -0.41 -24.29
C PRO A 10 -29.83 -1.27 -24.03
N PHE A 11 -29.35 -1.27 -22.79
CA PHE A 11 -28.15 -2.01 -22.39
C PHE A 11 -28.28 -3.53 -22.64
N GLY A 12 -29.51 -4.05 -22.67
CA GLY A 12 -29.80 -5.46 -22.98
C GLY A 12 -29.58 -5.86 -24.44
N ASP A 13 -29.51 -4.89 -25.36
CA ASP A 13 -29.28 -5.16 -26.79
C ASP A 13 -27.78 -5.20 -27.13
N LEU A 14 -26.90 -4.95 -26.15
CA LEU A 14 -25.47 -5.04 -26.33
C LEU A 14 -25.00 -6.50 -26.40
N PRO A 15 -23.99 -6.81 -27.23
CA PRO A 15 -23.23 -8.04 -27.09
C PRO A 15 -22.71 -8.20 -25.66
N VAL A 16 -22.78 -9.42 -25.13
CA VAL A 16 -22.43 -9.71 -23.73
C VAL A 16 -21.00 -9.27 -23.42
N GLU A 17 -20.07 -9.47 -24.34
CA GLU A 17 -18.67 -9.08 -24.22
C GLU A 17 -18.53 -7.56 -24.04
N LEU A 18 -19.31 -6.78 -24.78
CA LEU A 18 -19.29 -5.32 -24.69
C LEU A 18 -19.93 -4.84 -23.39
N ALA A 19 -21.04 -5.46 -22.97
CA ALA A 19 -21.66 -5.18 -21.68
C ALA A 19 -20.71 -5.45 -20.51
N LEU A 20 -20.00 -6.60 -20.53
CA LEU A 20 -18.99 -6.94 -19.53
C LEU A 20 -17.82 -5.96 -19.53
N LEU A 21 -17.38 -5.52 -20.71
CA LEU A 21 -16.30 -4.54 -20.83
C LEU A 21 -16.70 -3.17 -20.26
N ILE A 22 -17.93 -2.72 -20.54
CA ILE A 22 -18.48 -1.48 -19.96
C ILE A 22 -18.55 -1.59 -18.44
N LEU A 23 -19.08 -2.70 -17.91
CA LEU A 23 -19.16 -2.93 -16.47
C LEU A 23 -17.77 -2.93 -15.83
N LYS A 24 -16.78 -3.55 -16.48
CA LYS A 24 -15.40 -3.57 -16.00
C LYS A 24 -14.79 -2.17 -15.92
N TYR A 25 -14.88 -1.39 -17.01
CA TYR A 25 -14.36 -0.03 -17.02
C TYR A 25 -15.08 0.90 -16.05
N ALA A 26 -16.41 0.78 -15.93
CA ALA A 26 -17.19 1.57 -14.98
C ALA A 26 -16.92 1.17 -13.52
N ALA A 27 -16.53 -0.08 -13.28
CA ALA A 27 -16.16 -0.59 -11.96
C ALA A 27 -14.74 -0.21 -11.53
N GLU A 28 -13.89 0.23 -12.45
CA GLU A 28 -12.50 0.57 -12.13
C GLU A 28 -12.48 1.77 -11.18
N PRO A 29 -11.87 1.63 -9.99
CA PRO A 29 -11.89 2.71 -9.01
C PRO A 29 -11.12 3.93 -9.52
N SER A 30 -11.77 5.10 -9.46
CA SER A 30 -11.15 6.36 -9.86
C SER A 30 -10.38 6.96 -8.69
N PHE A 31 -9.06 6.84 -8.74
CA PHE A 31 -8.14 7.45 -7.76
C PHE A 31 -7.59 8.80 -8.25
N SER A 32 -8.36 9.53 -9.06
CA SER A 32 -7.87 10.72 -9.77
C SER A 32 -7.13 11.70 -8.83
N GLN A 33 -5.94 12.12 -9.26
CA GLN A 33 -5.14 13.11 -8.53
C GLN A 33 -5.65 14.54 -8.77
N ILE A 34 -6.52 14.74 -9.76
CA ILE A 34 -6.94 16.05 -10.26
C ILE A 34 -8.03 16.67 -9.38
N GLU A 35 -8.87 15.85 -8.74
CA GLU A 35 -9.93 16.35 -7.86
C GLU A 35 -9.49 16.37 -6.39
N PRO A 36 -9.86 17.42 -5.62
CA PRO A 36 -9.62 17.44 -4.19
C PRO A 36 -10.35 16.24 -3.56
N TYR A 37 -9.61 15.39 -2.84
CA TYR A 37 -10.04 14.08 -2.30
C TYR A 37 -11.22 14.14 -1.29
N LYS A 38 -11.82 15.32 -1.11
CA LYS A 38 -12.66 15.64 0.05
C LYS A 38 -14.10 15.13 0.00
N SER A 39 -14.53 14.28 -0.94
CA SER A 39 -15.89 13.71 -0.81
C SER A 39 -16.21 12.41 -1.54
N THR A 40 -15.45 11.99 -2.55
CA THR A 40 -15.94 10.93 -3.44
C THR A 40 -15.26 9.60 -3.13
N ASN A 41 -16.03 8.62 -2.64
CA ASN A 41 -15.56 7.25 -2.47
C ASN A 41 -15.07 6.71 -3.84
N PRO A 42 -13.80 6.28 -3.98
CA PRO A 42 -13.25 5.85 -5.26
C PRO A 42 -13.98 4.62 -5.84
N TYR A 43 -14.70 3.88 -4.99
CA TYR A 43 -15.50 2.72 -5.37
C TYR A 43 -16.99 3.03 -5.60
N ALA A 44 -17.43 4.29 -5.55
CA ALA A 44 -18.85 4.64 -5.58
C ALA A 44 -19.59 4.08 -6.80
N CYS A 45 -19.00 4.16 -8.00
CA CYS A 45 -19.59 3.62 -9.22
C CYS A 45 -19.72 2.08 -9.14
N ALA A 46 -18.64 1.40 -8.79
CA ALA A 46 -18.60 -0.05 -8.66
C ALA A 46 -19.57 -0.59 -7.60
N LEU A 47 -19.69 0.10 -6.45
CA LEU A 47 -20.66 -0.23 -5.42
C LEU A 47 -22.09 -0.07 -5.93
N THR A 48 -22.38 0.98 -6.70
CA THR A 48 -23.68 1.19 -7.33
C THR A 48 -24.01 0.07 -8.33
N LEU A 49 -23.04 -0.33 -9.16
CA LEU A 49 -23.20 -1.45 -10.09
C LEU A 49 -23.47 -2.77 -9.36
N CYS A 50 -22.83 -3.01 -8.22
CA CYS A 50 -23.06 -4.20 -7.39
C CYS A 50 -24.48 -4.32 -6.81
N LEU A 51 -25.32 -3.29 -6.96
CA LEU A 51 -26.73 -3.28 -6.55
C LEU A 51 -27.69 -3.59 -7.70
N VAL A 52 -27.24 -3.56 -8.95
CA VAL A 52 -28.09 -3.75 -10.14
C VAL A 52 -28.63 -5.18 -10.22
N SER A 53 -27.74 -6.17 -10.14
CA SER A 53 -28.11 -7.58 -10.10
C SER A 53 -27.00 -8.44 -9.49
N LYS A 54 -27.32 -9.70 -9.22
CA LYS A 54 -26.36 -10.69 -8.71
C LYS A 54 -25.22 -10.94 -9.72
N GLU A 55 -25.56 -10.99 -11.00
CA GLU A 55 -24.64 -11.26 -12.11
C GLU A 55 -23.71 -10.07 -12.31
N VAL A 56 -24.25 -8.84 -12.29
CA VAL A 56 -23.44 -7.62 -12.33
C VAL A 56 -22.50 -7.56 -11.14
N ARG A 57 -22.99 -7.86 -9.92
CA ARG A 57 -22.14 -7.93 -8.72
C ARG A 57 -20.99 -8.92 -8.90
N LYS A 58 -21.22 -10.11 -9.43
CA LYS A 58 -20.16 -11.12 -9.64
C LYS A 58 -19.10 -10.64 -10.64
N THR A 59 -19.49 -9.88 -11.64
CA THR A 59 -18.58 -9.28 -12.63
C THR A 59 -17.78 -8.12 -12.06
N VAL A 60 -18.42 -7.26 -11.26
CA VAL A 60 -17.84 -6.00 -10.77
C VAL A 60 -16.99 -6.20 -9.51
N LEU A 61 -17.38 -7.13 -8.62
CA LEU A 61 -16.70 -7.34 -7.35
C LEU A 61 -15.18 -7.62 -7.48
N PRO A 62 -14.70 -8.42 -8.45
CA PRO A 62 -13.25 -8.56 -8.70
C PRO A 62 -12.52 -7.23 -8.89
N GLU A 63 -13.12 -6.30 -9.62
CA GLU A 63 -12.50 -5.00 -9.91
C GLU A 63 -12.43 -4.10 -8.66
N ILE A 64 -13.44 -4.17 -7.79
CA ILE A 64 -13.42 -3.51 -6.47
C ILE A 64 -12.30 -4.10 -5.61
N LEU A 65 -12.16 -5.42 -5.61
CA LEU A 65 -11.22 -6.13 -4.74
C LEU A 65 -9.77 -6.02 -5.19
N HIS A 66 -9.48 -5.68 -6.46
CA HIS A 66 -8.10 -5.56 -6.96
C HIS A 66 -7.22 -4.68 -6.06
N THR A 67 -7.77 -3.58 -5.55
CA THR A 67 -7.10 -2.69 -4.61
C THR A 67 -7.97 -2.52 -3.38
N VAL A 68 -7.46 -2.84 -2.19
CA VAL A 68 -8.17 -2.66 -0.91
C VAL A 68 -7.49 -1.57 -0.09
N LEU A 69 -8.25 -0.54 0.28
CA LEU A 69 -7.75 0.59 1.08
C LEU A 69 -8.31 0.53 2.50
N LEU A 70 -7.41 0.40 3.48
CA LEU A 70 -7.73 0.41 4.91
C LEU A 70 -7.03 1.60 5.58
N PRO A 71 -7.46 2.85 5.28
CA PRO A 71 -6.76 4.04 5.75
C PRO A 71 -6.90 4.26 7.26
N GLN A 72 -7.97 3.75 7.88
CA GLN A 72 -8.26 3.91 9.30
C GLN A 72 -8.62 2.58 9.97
N LEU A 73 -8.52 2.56 11.30
CA LEU A 73 -8.82 1.39 12.13
C LEU A 73 -10.22 0.82 11.88
N HIS A 74 -11.23 1.69 11.75
CA HIS A 74 -12.61 1.26 11.50
C HIS A 74 -12.76 0.53 10.15
N ASN A 75 -11.93 0.86 9.15
CA ASN A 75 -11.93 0.15 7.88
C ASN A 75 -11.36 -1.27 8.03
N VAL A 76 -10.31 -1.44 8.85
CA VAL A 76 -9.75 -2.76 9.15
C VAL A 76 -10.79 -3.63 9.85
N THR A 77 -11.46 -3.10 10.87
CA THR A 77 -12.52 -3.84 11.59
C THR A 77 -13.65 -4.26 10.65
N ALA A 78 -14.19 -3.31 9.86
CA ALA A 78 -15.26 -3.62 8.90
C ALA A 78 -14.83 -4.64 7.85
N PHE A 79 -13.57 -4.57 7.39
CA PHE A 79 -13.02 -5.54 6.46
C PHE A 79 -12.90 -6.93 7.10
N MET A 80 -12.40 -7.03 8.34
CA MET A 80 -12.34 -8.29 9.07
C MET A 80 -13.72 -8.93 9.27
N ASP A 81 -14.74 -8.14 9.61
CA ASP A 81 -16.12 -8.64 9.75
C ASP A 81 -16.67 -9.12 8.40
N THR A 82 -16.34 -8.42 7.32
CA THR A 82 -16.66 -8.85 5.96
C THR A 82 -15.99 -10.19 5.64
N LEU A 83 -14.72 -10.39 6.00
CA LEU A 83 -14.02 -11.65 5.77
C LEU A 83 -14.63 -12.81 6.56
N ARG A 84 -15.04 -12.57 7.82
CA ARG A 84 -15.77 -13.58 8.62
C ARG A 84 -17.10 -13.95 7.98
N MET A 85 -17.84 -12.96 7.48
CA MET A 85 -19.07 -13.20 6.74
C MET A 85 -18.81 -14.04 5.47
N GLN A 86 -17.74 -13.76 4.73
CA GLN A 86 -17.37 -14.53 3.54
C GLN A 86 -16.95 -15.96 3.86
N GLN A 87 -16.28 -16.18 5.00
CA GLN A 87 -15.99 -17.54 5.49
C GLN A 87 -17.28 -18.31 5.81
N ALA A 88 -18.25 -17.68 6.50
CA ALA A 88 -19.55 -18.29 6.76
C ALA A 88 -20.31 -18.59 5.46
N TYR A 89 -20.26 -17.68 4.48
CA TYR A 89 -20.83 -17.90 3.14
C TYR A 89 -20.16 -19.07 2.41
N ALA A 90 -18.85 -19.21 2.51
CA ALA A 90 -18.14 -20.34 1.91
C ALA A 90 -18.56 -21.68 2.52
N GLN A 91 -18.77 -21.74 3.85
CA GLN A 91 -19.23 -22.94 4.55
C GLN A 91 -20.66 -23.36 4.16
N GLN A 92 -21.51 -22.39 3.82
CA GLN A 92 -22.91 -22.61 3.45
C GLN A 92 -23.14 -22.74 1.94
N ASP A 93 -22.07 -22.79 1.14
CA ASP A 93 -22.12 -22.69 -0.33
C ASP A 93 -22.99 -21.51 -0.83
N HIS A 94 -22.93 -20.39 -0.11
CA HIS A 94 -23.81 -19.26 -0.34
C HIS A 94 -23.52 -18.61 -1.69
N GLN A 95 -24.57 -18.17 -2.38
CA GLN A 95 -24.47 -17.61 -3.73
C GLN A 95 -23.63 -16.32 -3.85
N PHE A 96 -23.37 -15.65 -2.73
CA PHE A 96 -22.52 -14.45 -2.63
C PHE A 96 -21.13 -14.74 -2.06
N LYS A 97 -20.74 -16.02 -1.93
CA LYS A 97 -19.37 -16.37 -1.58
C LYS A 97 -18.40 -15.82 -2.63
N CYS A 98 -17.30 -15.25 -2.18
CA CYS A 98 -16.24 -14.73 -3.02
C CYS A 98 -14.90 -15.08 -2.37
N ASP A 99 -13.99 -15.62 -3.18
CA ASP A 99 -12.62 -15.87 -2.74
C ASP A 99 -11.79 -14.60 -2.90
N TYR A 100 -11.61 -13.88 -1.80
CA TYR A 100 -10.88 -12.61 -1.77
C TYR A 100 -9.40 -12.80 -2.11
N THR A 101 -8.80 -13.96 -1.80
CA THR A 101 -7.37 -14.23 -2.08
C THR A 101 -7.07 -14.23 -3.57
N LYS A 102 -8.04 -14.60 -4.40
CA LYS A 102 -7.90 -14.66 -5.86
C LYS A 102 -7.85 -13.27 -6.51
N TYR A 103 -8.58 -12.31 -5.94
CA TYR A 103 -8.81 -11.01 -6.56
C TYR A 103 -7.96 -9.90 -5.96
N ILE A 104 -7.61 -9.95 -4.67
CA ILE A 104 -6.84 -8.87 -4.07
C ILE A 104 -5.42 -8.85 -4.65
N ARG A 105 -5.08 -7.75 -5.33
CA ARG A 105 -3.74 -7.52 -5.90
C ARG A 105 -2.91 -6.60 -5.04
N ARG A 106 -3.57 -5.64 -4.40
CA ARG A 106 -2.94 -4.59 -3.63
C ARG A 106 -3.70 -4.35 -2.34
N MET A 107 -3.01 -4.26 -1.22
CA MET A 107 -3.61 -3.87 0.06
C MET A 107 -2.85 -2.73 0.73
N TRP A 108 -3.57 -1.67 1.09
CA TRP A 108 -3.03 -0.53 1.83
C TRP A 108 -3.54 -0.53 3.26
N MET A 109 -2.61 -0.45 4.22
CA MET A 109 -2.89 -0.21 5.62
C MET A 109 -2.32 1.17 5.98
N GLY A 110 -3.22 2.13 6.19
CA GLY A 110 -2.85 3.53 6.46
C GLY A 110 -2.28 3.74 7.84
N GLN A 111 -2.17 5.00 8.25
CA GLN A 111 -1.75 5.38 9.59
C GLN A 111 -2.98 5.46 10.49
N PHE A 112 -3.03 4.64 11.53
CA PHE A 112 -4.07 4.72 12.55
C PHE A 112 -3.52 4.25 13.89
N ARG A 113 -4.00 4.90 14.95
CA ARG A 113 -3.66 4.58 16.34
C ARG A 113 -4.87 4.01 17.06
N GLY A 114 -4.61 3.39 18.20
CA GLY A 114 -5.61 2.78 19.04
C GLY A 114 -5.64 1.26 18.92
N SER A 115 -6.48 0.65 19.73
CA SER A 115 -6.63 -0.79 19.78
C SER A 115 -7.75 -1.25 18.86
N LEU A 116 -7.51 -2.27 18.04
CA LEU A 116 -8.64 -3.10 17.64
C LEU A 116 -9.15 -3.81 18.91
N PRO A 117 -10.45 -4.13 19.02
CA PRO A 117 -10.94 -4.96 20.10
C PRO A 117 -10.13 -6.26 20.20
N GLY A 118 -9.28 -6.37 21.24
CA GLY A 118 -8.37 -7.52 21.43
C GLY A 118 -6.95 -7.40 20.87
N LEU A 119 -6.56 -6.26 20.26
CA LEU A 119 -5.18 -5.94 19.85
C LEU A 119 -4.82 -4.53 20.30
N SER A 120 -3.88 -4.39 21.23
CA SER A 120 -3.24 -3.09 21.49
C SER A 120 -2.18 -2.84 20.42
N LEU A 121 -2.44 -1.91 19.49
CA LEU A 121 -1.41 -1.41 18.55
C LEU A 121 -0.54 -0.32 19.22
N ASP A 122 -0.96 0.16 20.38
CA ASP A 122 -0.23 1.13 21.18
C ASP A 122 0.93 0.43 21.91
N GLY A 123 2.05 0.27 21.21
CA GLY A 123 3.38 0.26 21.81
C GLY A 123 3.87 -1.04 22.47
N PHE A 124 4.95 -1.58 21.90
CA PHE A 124 6.06 -2.29 22.57
C PHE A 124 5.79 -3.60 23.33
N GLY A 125 4.55 -4.02 23.53
CA GLY A 125 4.21 -5.29 24.17
C GLY A 125 4.17 -6.48 23.18
N PRO A 126 4.34 -7.73 23.65
CA PRO A 126 3.98 -8.90 22.85
C PRO A 126 2.53 -8.75 22.40
N ILE A 127 2.25 -9.04 21.13
CA ILE A 127 0.89 -9.04 20.59
C ILE A 127 0.07 -9.99 21.46
N HIS A 128 -0.74 -9.43 22.38
CA HIS A 128 -1.70 -10.23 23.11
C HIS A 128 -2.74 -10.68 22.09
N THR A 129 -2.66 -11.96 21.71
CA THR A 129 -3.46 -12.61 20.66
C THR A 129 -4.91 -12.80 21.08
N GLY A 130 -5.58 -11.75 21.56
CA GLY A 130 -7.00 -11.80 21.89
C GLY A 130 -7.86 -11.80 20.63
N GLN A 131 -7.39 -11.16 19.56
CA GLN A 131 -8.15 -11.07 18.32
C GLN A 131 -7.71 -12.12 17.31
N ASP A 132 -8.71 -12.81 16.78
CA ASP A 132 -8.51 -13.77 15.69
C ASP A 132 -8.23 -13.03 14.37
N LEU A 133 -6.93 -12.96 14.02
CA LEU A 133 -6.43 -12.48 12.73
C LEU A 133 -6.45 -13.57 11.65
N SER A 134 -6.95 -14.77 11.96
CA SER A 134 -7.08 -15.86 10.99
C SER A 134 -7.81 -15.48 9.70
N PRO A 135 -8.84 -14.60 9.70
CA PRO A 135 -9.50 -14.23 8.46
C PRO A 135 -8.65 -13.30 7.59
N LEU A 136 -7.89 -12.39 8.21
CA LEU A 136 -7.10 -11.38 7.50
C LEU A 136 -5.78 -11.94 6.97
N ALA A 137 -5.11 -12.79 7.75
CA ALA A 137 -3.79 -13.32 7.42
C ALA A 137 -3.67 -13.94 6.00
N PRO A 138 -4.56 -14.87 5.56
CA PRO A 138 -4.44 -15.45 4.23
C PRO A 138 -4.67 -14.42 3.13
N ILE A 139 -5.55 -13.44 3.35
CA ILE A 139 -5.83 -12.39 2.37
C ILE A 139 -4.63 -11.46 2.22
N LEU A 140 -4.14 -10.95 3.34
CA LEU A 140 -3.03 -10.01 3.39
C LEU A 140 -1.79 -10.63 2.77
N LEU A 141 -1.47 -11.88 3.11
CA LEU A 141 -0.28 -12.58 2.63
C LEU A 141 -0.43 -13.18 1.22
N ALA A 142 -1.65 -13.22 0.68
CA ALA A 142 -1.93 -13.55 -0.72
C ALA A 142 -1.88 -12.33 -1.66
N ALA A 143 -1.80 -11.11 -1.13
CA ALA A 143 -1.70 -9.90 -1.94
C ALA A 143 -0.27 -9.68 -2.49
N PRO A 144 -0.06 -9.62 -3.82
CA PRO A 144 1.23 -9.33 -4.44
C PRO A 144 1.91 -8.02 -3.99
N CYS A 145 1.12 -7.00 -3.65
CA CYS A 145 1.61 -5.70 -3.22
C CYS A 145 0.94 -5.28 -1.90
N ILE A 146 1.76 -4.98 -0.90
CA ILE A 146 1.30 -4.51 0.41
C ILE A 146 1.92 -3.15 0.70
N ALA A 147 1.10 -2.19 1.07
CA ALA A 147 1.52 -0.93 1.66
C ALA A 147 1.14 -0.89 3.14
N VAL A 148 2.10 -0.53 3.99
CA VAL A 148 1.91 -0.47 5.44
C VAL A 148 2.58 0.78 6.02
N ASP A 149 1.88 1.48 6.89
CA ASP A 149 2.50 2.48 7.76
C ASP A 149 3.30 1.81 8.89
N PHE A 150 4.44 2.40 9.26
CA PHE A 150 5.26 1.90 10.37
C PHE A 150 4.43 1.65 11.63
N GLU A 151 3.49 2.55 11.98
CA GLU A 151 2.62 2.43 13.15
C GLU A 151 1.78 1.13 13.12
N ASN A 152 1.53 0.58 11.95
CA ASN A 152 0.69 -0.60 11.73
C ASN A 152 1.45 -1.88 11.38
N LEU A 153 2.78 -1.90 11.52
CA LEU A 153 3.57 -3.13 11.39
C LEU A 153 3.16 -4.22 12.38
N GLY A 154 2.57 -3.85 13.52
CA GLY A 154 2.01 -4.81 14.48
C GLY A 154 0.92 -5.70 13.86
N LEU A 155 0.07 -5.15 13.00
CA LEU A 155 -0.99 -5.91 12.32
C LEU A 155 -0.41 -6.91 11.31
N LEU A 156 0.56 -6.47 10.50
CA LEU A 156 1.31 -7.33 9.58
C LEU A 156 2.05 -8.45 10.35
N SER A 157 2.73 -8.10 11.44
CA SER A 157 3.42 -9.06 12.31
C SER A 157 2.45 -10.09 12.89
N GLY A 158 1.26 -9.66 13.34
CA GLY A 158 0.23 -10.55 13.86
C GLY A 158 -0.28 -11.53 12.81
N CYS A 159 -0.50 -11.06 11.57
CA CYS A 159 -0.90 -11.92 10.45
C CYS A 159 0.19 -12.94 10.10
N LEU A 160 1.45 -12.52 10.06
CA LEU A 160 2.59 -13.40 9.82
C LEU A 160 2.76 -14.45 10.92
N PHE A 161 2.63 -14.05 12.18
CA PHE A 161 2.67 -14.96 13.31
C PHE A 161 1.56 -16.01 13.22
N HIS A 162 0.33 -15.59 12.90
CA HIS A 162 -0.80 -16.50 12.72
C HIS A 162 -0.53 -17.53 11.60
N ALA A 163 -0.12 -17.05 10.42
CA ALA A 163 0.22 -17.91 9.29
C ALA A 163 1.35 -18.89 9.63
N TRP A 164 2.38 -18.41 10.33
CA TRP A 164 3.49 -19.25 10.79
C TRP A 164 3.03 -20.35 11.75
N LYS A 165 2.19 -20.01 12.73
CA LYS A 165 1.64 -20.98 13.69
C LYS A 165 0.71 -22.02 13.02
N SER A 166 -0.08 -21.61 12.02
CA SER A 166 -0.90 -22.56 11.27
C SER A 166 -0.07 -23.57 10.48
N ARG A 167 1.14 -23.20 10.03
CA ARG A 167 2.06 -24.10 9.35
C ARG A 167 2.67 -25.12 10.30
N THR A 168 3.11 -24.73 11.49
CA THR A 168 3.71 -25.68 12.44
C THR A 168 2.75 -26.79 12.86
N ASN A 169 1.44 -26.54 12.73
CA ASN A 169 0.40 -27.51 13.06
C ASN A 169 0.00 -28.41 11.89
N ASN A 170 0.30 -28.02 10.64
CA ASN A 170 -0.07 -28.75 9.43
C ASN A 170 1.19 -29.35 8.79
N HIS A 171 1.22 -30.68 8.60
CA HIS A 171 2.38 -31.42 8.09
C HIS A 171 2.99 -30.85 6.78
N GLU A 172 4.30 -31.08 6.61
CA GLU A 172 5.17 -30.59 5.54
C GLU A 172 4.55 -30.77 4.13
N GLY A 173 4.47 -29.68 3.36
CA GLY A 173 3.97 -29.71 1.97
C GLY A 173 3.09 -28.53 1.55
N SER A 174 2.76 -27.61 2.47
CA SER A 174 1.94 -26.44 2.14
C SER A 174 2.65 -25.46 1.18
N PRO A 175 1.91 -24.83 0.25
CA PRO A 175 2.45 -23.92 -0.77
C PRO A 175 3.16 -22.70 -0.18
N ALA A 176 3.85 -21.93 -1.05
CA ALA A 176 4.64 -20.77 -0.67
C ALA A 176 3.88 -19.87 0.31
N LEU A 177 4.48 -19.66 1.49
CA LEU A 177 3.85 -19.04 2.67
C LEU A 177 3.40 -17.59 2.40
N TYR A 178 4.05 -16.93 1.44
CA TYR A 178 3.90 -15.53 1.12
C TYR A 178 3.93 -15.35 -0.40
N SER A 179 2.93 -14.65 -0.92
CA SER A 179 2.93 -14.11 -2.28
C SER A 179 3.45 -12.67 -2.43
N PRO A 180 3.58 -11.81 -1.39
CA PRO A 180 3.87 -10.41 -1.64
C PRO A 180 5.27 -10.26 -2.19
N LYS A 181 5.37 -9.59 -3.34
CA LYS A 181 6.64 -9.26 -3.99
C LYS A 181 7.02 -7.81 -3.73
N THR A 182 6.03 -6.95 -3.58
CA THR A 182 6.20 -5.51 -3.36
C THR A 182 5.76 -5.14 -1.95
N LEU A 183 6.67 -4.55 -1.18
CA LEU A 183 6.39 -3.94 0.11
C LEU A 183 6.63 -2.44 0.04
N MET A 184 5.57 -1.66 0.23
CA MET A 184 5.66 -0.23 0.45
C MET A 184 5.57 0.07 1.94
N VAL A 185 6.57 0.79 2.46
CA VAL A 185 6.60 1.21 3.86
C VAL A 185 6.50 2.73 3.91
N THR A 186 5.52 3.21 4.67
CA THR A 186 5.27 4.64 4.91
C THR A 186 5.49 4.96 6.38
N GLY A 187 5.80 6.21 6.70
CA GLY A 187 5.88 6.66 8.09
C GLY A 187 7.26 7.21 8.51
N SER A 188 7.42 7.44 9.81
CA SER A 188 8.58 8.13 10.39
C SER A 188 9.74 7.18 10.67
N GLU A 189 10.97 7.57 10.31
CA GLU A 189 12.18 6.80 10.63
C GLU A 189 12.41 6.66 12.15
N PHE A 190 11.82 7.54 12.96
CA PHE A 190 11.82 7.38 14.42
C PHE A 190 11.10 6.10 14.90
N MET A 191 10.28 5.48 14.04
CA MET A 191 9.65 4.18 14.29
C MET A 191 10.54 2.97 13.94
N THR A 192 11.83 3.18 13.66
CA THR A 192 12.85 2.12 13.51
C THR A 192 12.83 1.09 14.64
N ARG A 193 12.40 1.46 15.86
CA ARG A 193 12.20 0.49 16.95
C ARG A 193 11.18 -0.59 16.60
N GLN A 194 10.02 -0.21 16.04
CA GLN A 194 8.97 -1.17 15.63
C GLN A 194 9.49 -2.08 14.52
N TRP A 195 10.21 -1.52 13.55
CA TRP A 195 10.89 -2.29 12.52
C TRP A 195 11.89 -3.28 13.08
N SER A 196 12.70 -2.87 14.07
CA SER A 196 13.68 -3.75 14.70
C SER A 196 13.03 -4.92 15.45
N SER A 197 11.86 -4.71 16.04
CA SER A 197 11.09 -5.79 16.66
C SER A 197 10.56 -6.75 15.60
N PHE A 198 10.06 -6.22 14.49
CA PHE A 198 9.57 -7.02 13.36
C PHE A 198 10.67 -7.90 12.75
N THR A 199 11.85 -7.34 12.45
CA THR A 199 12.98 -8.06 11.84
C THR A 199 13.61 -9.11 12.76
N LYS A 200 13.49 -8.96 14.08
CA LYS A 200 13.99 -9.94 15.07
C LYS A 200 13.14 -11.21 15.14
N THR A 201 11.90 -11.17 14.66
CA THR A 201 11.07 -12.37 14.60
C THR A 201 11.46 -13.25 13.41
N VAL A 202 11.37 -14.57 13.56
CA VAL A 202 11.65 -15.52 12.46
C VAL A 202 10.70 -15.28 11.28
N HIS A 203 9.40 -15.13 11.55
CA HIS A 203 8.39 -14.93 10.50
C HIS A 203 8.55 -13.57 9.79
N GLY A 204 8.88 -12.50 10.51
CA GLY A 204 9.17 -11.19 9.91
C GLY A 204 10.43 -11.23 9.06
N ALA A 205 11.50 -11.88 9.53
CA ALA A 205 12.73 -12.04 8.76
C ALA A 205 12.53 -12.85 7.48
N VAL A 206 11.82 -13.98 7.53
CA VAL A 206 11.53 -14.81 6.35
C VAL A 206 10.62 -14.07 5.37
N PHE A 207 9.61 -13.35 5.88
CA PHE A 207 8.77 -12.50 5.04
C PHE A 207 9.59 -11.45 4.27
N LEU A 208 10.43 -10.68 4.96
CA LEU A 208 11.29 -9.68 4.33
C LEU A 208 12.29 -10.29 3.34
N ALA A 209 12.82 -11.47 3.63
CA ALA A 209 13.70 -12.19 2.73
C ALA A 209 13.01 -12.59 1.42
N SER A 210 11.67 -12.67 1.40
CA SER A 210 10.87 -12.98 0.21
C SER A 210 10.52 -11.77 -0.66
N ILE A 211 10.67 -10.54 -0.14
CA ILE A 211 10.32 -9.31 -0.86
C ILE A 211 11.35 -9.00 -1.95
N SER A 212 10.88 -8.76 -3.17
CA SER A 212 11.71 -8.42 -4.33
C SER A 212 11.71 -6.91 -4.66
N HIS A 213 10.67 -6.18 -4.26
CA HIS A 213 10.54 -4.76 -4.52
C HIS A 213 10.17 -4.02 -3.24
N VAL A 214 10.93 -2.98 -2.89
CA VAL A 214 10.65 -2.14 -1.72
C VAL A 214 10.40 -0.71 -2.16
N ILE A 215 9.32 -0.09 -1.68
CA ILE A 215 9.09 1.34 -1.83
C ILE A 215 9.15 1.95 -0.45
N SER A 216 10.10 2.86 -0.21
CA SER A 216 10.18 3.55 1.07
C SER A 216 9.73 4.98 0.91
N ILE A 217 8.66 5.33 1.61
CA ILE A 217 8.17 6.69 1.73
C ILE A 217 8.41 7.11 3.17
N THR A 218 9.69 7.25 3.53
CA THR A 218 10.09 7.71 4.85
C THR A 218 9.97 9.23 4.94
N PHE A 219 9.51 9.71 6.08
CA PHE A 219 9.28 11.12 6.40
C PHE A 219 10.54 11.99 6.51
N THR A 220 11.51 11.87 5.59
CA THR A 220 12.45 12.96 5.33
C THR A 220 11.75 14.18 4.73
N ILE A 221 10.49 14.03 4.30
CA ILE A 221 9.67 15.08 3.68
C ILE A 221 8.64 15.72 4.64
N SER A 222 8.17 15.06 5.73
CA SER A 222 6.97 15.55 6.45
C SER A 222 7.16 16.13 7.85
N ASP A 223 8.05 15.63 8.72
CA ASP A 223 7.80 15.82 10.17
C ASP A 223 8.44 17.05 10.81
N ASN A 224 9.11 17.88 10.03
CA ASN A 224 9.46 19.18 10.57
C ASN A 224 9.65 20.14 9.41
N ILE A 225 8.73 21.09 9.28
CA ILE A 225 8.96 22.34 8.55
C ILE A 225 10.35 22.89 8.89
N ARG A 226 10.87 22.70 10.12
CA ARG A 226 12.26 23.09 10.46
C ARG A 226 13.35 22.19 9.85
N HIS A 227 13.15 20.88 9.73
CA HIS A 227 14.13 19.96 9.13
C HIS A 227 14.10 20.10 7.61
N ALA A 228 12.92 20.18 7.00
CA ALA A 228 12.75 20.61 5.61
C ALA A 228 13.44 21.96 5.41
N ARG A 229 13.09 23.02 6.15
CA ARG A 229 13.80 24.32 6.07
C ARG A 229 15.30 24.23 6.24
N HIS A 230 15.82 23.38 7.12
CA HIS A 230 17.27 23.19 7.31
C HIS A 230 17.93 22.47 6.12
N LEU A 231 17.24 21.50 5.52
CA LEU A 231 17.64 20.85 4.26
C LEU A 231 17.64 21.84 3.09
N CYS A 232 16.65 22.73 3.06
CA CYS A 232 16.46 23.75 2.03
C CYS A 232 17.45 24.93 2.16
N HIS A 233 17.68 25.43 3.38
CA HIS A 233 18.51 26.62 3.64
C HIS A 233 20.00 26.31 3.65
N SER A 234 20.42 25.08 3.99
CA SER A 234 21.85 24.78 4.09
C SER A 234 22.52 24.49 2.74
N GLY A 235 21.79 24.55 1.60
CA GLY A 235 22.30 24.15 0.28
C GLY A 235 22.75 22.68 0.20
N ASN A 236 22.59 21.91 1.29
CA ASN A 236 23.02 20.54 1.46
C ASN A 236 21.83 19.56 1.40
N GLY A 237 20.68 19.93 0.83
CA GLY A 237 19.56 19.00 0.62
C GLY A 237 19.99 17.72 -0.11
N SER A 238 20.97 17.83 -1.00
CA SER A 238 21.66 16.70 -1.64
C SER A 238 22.28 15.70 -0.64
N LYS A 239 22.75 16.17 0.52
CA LYS A 239 23.49 15.36 1.50
C LYS A 239 22.65 14.38 2.32
N VAL A 240 21.35 14.62 2.44
CA VAL A 240 20.48 13.77 3.29
C VAL A 240 19.94 12.57 2.53
N TYR A 241 19.84 12.64 1.21
CA TYR A 241 19.55 11.47 0.37
C TYR A 241 20.79 10.62 0.05
N HIS A 242 21.93 10.85 0.71
CA HIS A 242 23.15 10.08 0.47
C HIS A 242 23.08 8.64 0.98
N LYS A 243 22.18 8.33 1.92
CA LYS A 243 22.12 7.03 2.59
C LYS A 243 20.72 6.42 2.44
N LEU A 244 20.70 5.10 2.32
CA LEU A 244 19.46 4.34 2.50
C LEU A 244 18.88 4.57 3.89
N PRO A 245 17.54 4.54 4.03
CA PRO A 245 16.90 4.53 5.34
C PRO A 245 17.50 3.45 6.24
N ASP A 246 17.79 3.80 7.49
CA ASP A 246 18.48 2.90 8.44
C ASP A 246 17.78 1.56 8.62
N TRP A 247 16.46 1.54 8.49
CA TRP A 247 15.65 0.33 8.57
C TRP A 247 15.96 -0.66 7.43
N MET A 248 16.19 -0.16 6.21
CA MET A 248 16.53 -0.99 5.04
C MET A 248 17.92 -1.61 5.20
N ALA A 249 18.85 -0.88 5.81
CA ALA A 249 20.19 -1.38 6.08
C ALA A 249 20.20 -2.57 7.07
N GLN A 250 19.16 -2.69 7.90
CA GLN A 250 19.01 -3.73 8.93
C GLN A 250 18.04 -4.85 8.52
N ALA A 251 17.27 -4.66 7.44
CA ALA A 251 16.28 -5.61 7.00
C ALA A 251 16.93 -6.79 6.23
N PRO A 252 16.52 -8.05 6.49
CA PRO A 252 17.02 -9.21 5.75
C PRO A 252 16.34 -9.30 4.38
N LEU A 253 16.74 -8.43 3.44
CA LEU A 253 16.15 -8.28 2.11
C LEU A 253 16.92 -9.08 1.05
N SER A 254 17.07 -10.40 1.26
CA SER A 254 17.94 -11.24 0.40
C SER A 254 17.44 -11.43 -1.03
N SER A 255 16.13 -11.35 -1.27
CA SER A 255 15.53 -11.46 -2.61
C SER A 255 15.32 -10.10 -3.29
N LEU A 256 15.80 -9.01 -2.70
CA LEU A 256 15.56 -7.66 -3.20
C LEU A 256 16.19 -7.46 -4.58
N GLN A 257 15.35 -7.09 -5.54
CA GLN A 257 15.73 -6.78 -6.92
C GLN A 257 15.75 -5.28 -7.16
N THR A 258 14.76 -4.57 -6.63
CA THR A 258 14.68 -3.11 -6.74
C THR A 258 14.22 -2.47 -5.44
N PHE A 259 14.63 -1.22 -5.23
CA PHE A 259 14.01 -0.36 -4.25
C PHE A 259 13.73 1.01 -4.86
N SER A 260 12.66 1.66 -4.40
CA SER A 260 12.23 2.95 -4.91
C SER A 260 12.08 3.96 -3.79
N LEU A 261 12.52 5.20 -4.06
CA LEU A 261 12.40 6.33 -3.15
C LEU A 261 11.75 7.52 -3.87
N PRO A 262 10.78 8.19 -3.23
CA PRO A 262 10.24 9.43 -3.72
C PRO A 262 11.23 10.58 -3.46
N ILE A 263 11.61 11.30 -4.51
CA ILE A 263 12.51 12.46 -4.44
C ILE A 263 11.77 13.70 -4.93
N PRO A 264 11.69 14.77 -4.13
CA PRO A 264 11.07 16.02 -4.58
C PRO A 264 11.86 16.61 -5.75
N HIS A 265 11.18 16.93 -6.86
CA HIS A 265 11.75 17.75 -7.93
C HIS A 265 11.94 19.17 -7.40
N SER A 266 13.16 19.52 -7.01
CA SER A 266 13.53 20.90 -6.67
C SER A 266 14.44 21.46 -7.76
N ALA A 267 13.86 22.20 -8.71
CA ALA A 267 14.62 23.09 -9.59
C ALA A 267 15.02 24.40 -8.88
N HIS A 268 14.41 24.69 -7.72
CA HIS A 268 14.66 25.85 -6.88
C HIS A 268 14.75 25.45 -5.41
N PRO A 269 15.51 26.19 -4.58
CA PRO A 269 15.51 25.95 -3.14
C PRO A 269 14.07 25.98 -2.65
N LEU A 270 13.65 24.86 -2.05
CA LEU A 270 12.33 24.50 -1.51
C LEU A 270 11.67 25.54 -0.57
N VAL A 271 12.26 26.73 -0.42
CA VAL A 271 11.76 27.87 0.34
C VAL A 271 10.47 28.46 -0.28
N GLU A 272 10.27 28.37 -1.60
CA GLU A 272 9.05 28.92 -2.25
C GLU A 272 7.87 27.93 -2.31
N CYS A 273 8.09 26.63 -2.14
CA CYS A 273 6.99 25.65 -2.13
C CYS A 273 6.10 25.76 -0.87
N GLU A 274 6.59 26.35 0.22
CA GLU A 274 5.87 26.42 1.49
C GLU A 274 4.60 27.30 1.47
N VAL A 275 4.38 28.16 0.46
CA VAL A 275 3.35 29.21 0.56
C VAL A 275 2.26 29.17 -0.53
N SER A 276 2.47 28.49 -1.66
CA SER A 276 1.54 28.64 -2.79
C SER A 276 0.34 27.68 -2.83
N GLY A 277 0.24 26.71 -1.90
CA GLY A 277 -0.82 25.69 -1.92
C GLY A 277 -0.80 24.78 -3.16
N LYS A 278 0.28 24.81 -3.96
CA LYS A 278 0.46 23.98 -5.14
C LYS A 278 1.02 22.60 -4.77
N ASP A 279 0.64 21.59 -5.54
CA ASP A 279 1.13 20.23 -5.39
C ASP A 279 2.65 20.17 -5.60
N MET A 280 3.33 19.43 -4.72
CA MET A 280 4.74 19.10 -4.86
C MET A 280 4.91 18.04 -5.95
N LYS A 281 5.74 18.32 -6.95
CA LYS A 281 6.14 17.30 -7.92
C LYS A 281 7.21 16.41 -7.31
N VAL A 282 6.95 15.11 -7.28
CA VAL A 282 7.82 14.08 -6.74
C VAL A 282 8.16 13.09 -7.84
N GLU A 283 9.42 12.77 -7.97
CA GLU A 283 9.92 11.75 -8.87
C GLU A 283 10.17 10.46 -8.08
N LEU A 284 9.63 9.34 -8.53
CA LEU A 284 9.95 8.05 -7.92
C LEU A 284 11.23 7.50 -8.56
N LEU A 285 12.34 7.58 -7.85
CA LEU A 285 13.59 6.96 -8.30
C LEU A 285 13.62 5.50 -7.91
N THR A 286 13.72 4.63 -8.91
CA THR A 286 13.85 3.18 -8.74
C THR A 286 15.29 2.74 -9.01
N PHE A 287 15.89 2.08 -8.03
CA PHE A 287 17.25 1.58 -8.07
C PHE A 287 17.22 0.05 -8.18
N SER A 288 18.10 -0.50 -9.03
CA SER A 288 18.24 -1.95 -9.18
C SER A 288 19.43 -2.44 -8.36
N VAL A 289 19.21 -3.48 -7.55
CA VAL A 289 20.23 -4.04 -6.65
C VAL A 289 21.39 -4.65 -7.44
N SER A 290 21.12 -5.24 -8.62
CA SER A 290 22.17 -5.82 -9.48
C SER A 290 23.13 -4.79 -10.07
N LYS A 291 22.74 -3.51 -10.11
CA LYS A 291 23.57 -2.39 -10.58
C LYS A 291 24.39 -1.74 -9.47
N LEU A 292 24.25 -2.19 -8.22
CA LEU A 292 25.08 -1.74 -7.11
C LEU A 292 26.46 -2.40 -7.20
N SER A 293 27.52 -1.61 -7.08
CA SER A 293 28.91 -1.99 -7.30
C SER A 293 29.47 -3.04 -6.32
N SER A 294 28.70 -3.48 -5.34
CA SER A 294 28.96 -4.68 -4.55
C SER A 294 27.63 -5.33 -4.17
N PRO A 295 27.46 -6.66 -4.29
CA PRO A 295 26.25 -7.35 -3.87
C PRO A 295 26.33 -7.52 -2.35
N PRO A 296 25.66 -6.70 -1.54
CA PRO A 296 25.96 -6.72 -0.13
C PRO A 296 24.95 -7.64 0.55
N ARG A 297 25.43 -8.53 1.42
CA ARG A 297 24.55 -9.32 2.31
C ARG A 297 23.67 -8.43 3.21
N THR A 298 23.97 -7.13 3.26
CA THR A 298 23.26 -6.06 3.98
C THR A 298 23.39 -4.75 3.22
N LEU A 299 22.32 -3.97 3.01
CA LEU A 299 22.35 -2.70 2.24
C LEU A 299 23.16 -1.54 2.88
N LYS A 300 23.98 -1.85 3.89
CA LYS A 300 24.74 -0.89 4.68
C LYS A 300 25.86 -0.24 3.84
N GLY A 301 25.81 1.08 3.72
CA GLY A 301 26.89 1.88 3.10
C GLY A 301 26.71 2.23 1.62
N ILE A 302 25.57 1.89 1.00
CA ILE A 302 25.25 2.33 -0.36
C ILE A 302 25.08 3.85 -0.39
N ARG A 303 25.87 4.53 -1.25
CA ARG A 303 25.76 5.97 -1.53
C ARG A 303 24.87 6.19 -2.75
N MET A 304 23.71 6.83 -2.59
CA MET A 304 22.74 6.96 -3.69
C MET A 304 23.14 7.92 -4.81
N ILE A 305 23.98 8.91 -4.53
CA ILE A 305 24.30 10.00 -5.48
C ILE A 305 25.02 9.52 -6.74
N GLU A 306 25.89 8.52 -6.61
CA GLU A 306 26.59 7.95 -7.77
C GLU A 306 25.61 7.23 -8.72
N GLN A 307 24.45 6.80 -8.23
CA GLN A 307 23.43 6.17 -9.05
C GLN A 307 22.37 7.16 -9.58
N MET A 308 22.02 8.20 -8.82
CA MET A 308 21.08 9.24 -9.28
C MET A 308 21.58 9.96 -10.54
N THR A 309 22.89 10.13 -10.69
CA THR A 309 23.49 10.77 -11.88
C THR A 309 23.51 9.87 -13.12
N ARG A 310 23.23 8.56 -12.97
CA ARG A 310 23.38 7.55 -14.03
C ARG A 310 22.09 6.84 -14.43
N SER A 311 21.03 6.94 -13.64
CA SER A 311 19.74 6.33 -13.94
C SER A 311 18.75 7.38 -14.43
N PRO A 312 18.29 7.33 -15.70
CA PRO A 312 17.09 8.05 -16.08
C PRO A 312 15.92 7.50 -15.27
N SER A 313 15.11 8.41 -14.76
CA SER A 313 13.83 8.07 -14.15
C SER A 313 12.92 7.40 -15.19
N ASN A 314 12.35 6.25 -14.80
CA ASN A 314 11.40 5.51 -15.64
C ASN A 314 9.94 5.86 -15.31
N HIS A 315 9.70 6.76 -14.35
CA HIS A 315 8.36 7.10 -13.88
C HIS A 315 8.12 8.60 -14.05
N GLY A 316 7.00 8.96 -14.69
CA GLY A 316 6.60 10.36 -14.83
C GLY A 316 6.46 11.05 -13.46
N PRO A 317 6.52 12.39 -13.42
CA PRO A 317 6.39 13.14 -12.18
C PRO A 317 5.03 12.89 -11.52
N LEU A 318 5.05 12.57 -10.22
CA LEU A 318 3.86 12.40 -9.37
C LEU A 318 3.53 13.73 -8.70
N ALA A 319 2.26 14.11 -8.64
CA ALA A 319 1.82 15.25 -7.85
C ALA A 319 1.41 14.79 -6.44
N VAL A 320 1.95 15.42 -5.40
CA VAL A 320 1.65 15.17 -3.98
C VAL A 320 1.29 16.50 -3.33
N SER A 321 0.12 16.64 -2.71
CA SER A 321 -0.31 17.92 -2.14
C SER A 321 0.59 18.32 -0.95
N ASN A 322 0.65 19.63 -0.70
CA ASN A 322 1.58 20.25 0.26
C ASN A 322 1.59 19.55 1.66
N PRO A 323 2.76 19.21 2.22
CA PRO A 323 2.93 18.39 3.43
C PRO A 323 2.45 19.00 4.77
N SER A 324 1.79 20.17 4.78
CA SER A 324 1.53 20.88 6.04
C SER A 324 0.57 20.18 7.00
N CYS A 325 -0.18 19.14 6.59
CA CYS A 325 -0.99 18.32 7.53
C CYS A 325 -1.50 16.94 7.03
N ILE A 326 -1.33 16.52 5.75
CA ILE A 326 -1.96 15.26 5.26
C ILE A 326 -1.09 14.46 4.26
N PRO A 327 0.10 13.96 4.64
CA PRO A 327 0.98 13.26 3.69
C PRO A 327 0.44 11.89 3.24
N CYS A 328 -0.26 11.16 4.11
CA CYS A 328 -0.61 9.75 3.85
C CYS A 328 -1.70 9.57 2.78
N GLN A 329 -2.56 10.57 2.55
CA GLN A 329 -3.67 10.45 1.59
C GLN A 329 -3.23 10.60 0.12
N ASP A 330 -2.18 11.38 -0.16
CA ASP A 330 -1.71 11.53 -1.54
C ASP A 330 -0.80 10.39 -1.97
N TRP A 331 -0.03 9.83 -1.03
CA TRP A 331 0.71 8.59 -1.27
C TRP A 331 -0.22 7.39 -1.43
N LEU A 332 -1.34 7.36 -0.70
CA LEU A 332 -2.42 6.40 -0.94
C LEU A 332 -2.91 6.47 -2.38
N LYS A 333 -3.17 7.68 -2.92
CA LYS A 333 -3.59 7.85 -4.32
C LYS A 333 -2.52 7.37 -5.30
N ALA A 334 -1.28 7.85 -5.15
CA ALA A 334 -0.18 7.46 -6.02
C ALA A 334 0.00 5.93 -6.06
N TRP A 335 -0.07 5.30 -4.89
CA TRP A 335 0.00 3.85 -4.76
C TRP A 335 -1.20 3.12 -5.37
N ALA A 336 -2.40 3.60 -5.11
CA ALA A 336 -3.62 3.04 -5.71
C ALA A 336 -3.58 3.13 -7.24
N CYS A 337 -3.01 4.20 -7.81
CA CYS A 337 -2.84 4.42 -9.24
C CYS A 337 -1.74 3.58 -9.92
N GLY A 338 -0.96 2.75 -9.21
CA GLY A 338 0.10 1.95 -9.85
C GLY A 338 1.52 2.14 -9.34
N LEU A 339 1.74 2.88 -8.26
CA LEU A 339 3.08 2.95 -7.68
C LEU A 339 3.55 1.54 -7.26
N GLY A 340 4.56 1.00 -7.95
CA GLY A 340 5.15 -0.29 -7.64
C GLY A 340 4.52 -1.52 -8.30
N SER A 341 3.65 -1.34 -9.30
CA SER A 341 3.10 -2.44 -10.11
C SER A 341 3.89 -2.78 -11.35
#